data_AF-A0A7Y4IR70-F1
#
_entry.id   AF-A0A7Y4IR70-F1
#
_cell.length_a   1.000
_cell.length_b   1.000
_cell.length_c   1.000
_cell.angle_alpha   90.00
_cell.angle_beta   90.00
_cell.angle_gamma   90.00
#
_symmetry.space_group_name_H-M   'P 1'
#
loop_
_entity.id
_entity.type
_entity.pdbx_description
1 polymer ?
#
loop_
_entity_poly.entity_id
_entity_poly.type
_entity_poly.pdbx_seq_one_letter_code
_entity_poly.pdbx_strand_id
1 'polypeptide(L)'
;MPLGLPRALLVASVLLASMSHAQTTPLEDNNRITAGYIELAYEVGGLLDPTLTPGGTSAVRPNWFVFAPHASRTGGEGLLGASLARSVIRAARGQPSLSLLQALGRVGLTGTLHQSVQQLGLQLVLSGLPFDVAASLASLTTALNGAALLDARTLLTTTARFAALYASAPGVLPLDKAERIVDTLERTLNESNLAIFTDIGGSGRLYMDWRAGAGVVTPERVLTEFTLVDAVPTQSRQAYDYALAHAFDTPRPFEFDTLFPGMHWKSLLVAAFALYEEARLAPTPAARDALIAMGNNYIAWREQHDMAQPVFSPAVQRPDEVSRVELLRAITPLLSTDFGTMTWTYADFAYSQPDRDGNPLTSPPTEYNWALFWDRWTGILFAFDAAYLQPTALWVMPEPLVDPTAAANGG
;
A
#
# COMPACT_ATOMS: atom_id res chain seq x y z
N MET A 1 -48.29 -19.32 37.17
CA MET A 1 -47.29 -18.26 36.92
C MET A 1 -45.89 -18.83 37.13
N PRO A 2 -45.09 -18.94 36.06
CA PRO A 2 -43.64 -18.84 36.19
C PRO A 2 -43.10 -17.80 35.20
N LEU A 3 -42.30 -16.86 35.71
CA LEU A 3 -41.62 -15.83 34.94
C LEU A 3 -40.40 -16.44 34.24
N GLY A 4 -40.26 -16.10 32.95
CA GLY A 4 -39.24 -16.63 32.05
C GLY A 4 -37.84 -16.11 32.35
N LEU A 5 -36.90 -17.03 32.43
CA LEU A 5 -35.45 -16.80 32.35
C LEU A 5 -34.80 -18.10 31.84
N PRO A 6 -34.71 -18.29 30.51
CA PRO A 6 -33.47 -18.87 29.98
C PRO A 6 -33.05 -18.36 28.58
N ARG A 7 -33.64 -17.29 28.05
CA ARG A 7 -33.24 -16.72 26.74
C ARG A 7 -32.23 -15.58 26.81
N ALA A 8 -32.08 -14.92 27.96
CA ALA A 8 -31.12 -13.83 28.13
C ALA A 8 -29.67 -14.29 28.30
N LEU A 9 -29.43 -15.56 28.69
CA LEU A 9 -28.09 -16.08 28.94
C LEU A 9 -27.39 -16.66 27.70
N LEU A 10 -28.11 -16.97 26.62
CA LEU A 10 -27.52 -17.48 25.38
C LEU A 10 -27.09 -16.35 24.41
N VAL A 11 -27.69 -15.16 24.54
CA VAL A 11 -27.29 -13.97 23.77
C VAL A 11 -26.09 -13.25 24.42
N ALA A 12 -25.89 -13.42 25.73
CA ALA A 12 -24.72 -12.91 26.42
C ALA A 12 -23.41 -13.66 26.06
N SER A 13 -23.50 -14.95 25.69
CA SER A 13 -22.32 -15.77 25.35
C SER A 13 -21.72 -15.45 23.98
N VAL A 14 -22.49 -14.86 23.06
CA VAL A 14 -22.00 -14.45 21.73
C VAL A 14 -21.46 -13.02 21.75
N LEU A 15 -21.86 -12.20 22.73
CA LEU A 15 -21.37 -10.83 22.93
C LEU A 15 -20.21 -10.71 23.92
N LEU A 16 -19.82 -11.80 24.59
CA LEU A 16 -18.67 -11.87 25.50
C LEU A 16 -17.50 -12.71 24.97
N ALA A 17 -17.54 -13.14 23.71
CA ALA A 17 -16.36 -13.57 22.99
C ALA A 17 -15.59 -12.36 22.42
N SER A 18 -15.37 -11.33 23.24
CA SER A 18 -14.17 -10.52 23.09
C SER A 18 -13.01 -11.44 23.43
N MET A 19 -12.57 -12.23 22.44
CA MET A 19 -11.31 -12.94 22.55
C MET A 19 -10.29 -11.88 22.97
N SER A 20 -9.69 -12.06 24.13
CA SER A 20 -8.47 -11.36 24.51
C SER A 20 -7.37 -11.82 23.54
N HIS A 21 -7.46 -11.35 22.29
CA HIS A 21 -6.31 -11.33 21.42
C HIS A 21 -5.39 -10.28 22.03
N ALA A 22 -4.14 -10.68 22.30
CA ALA A 22 -3.08 -9.70 22.42
C ALA A 22 -3.25 -8.69 21.27
N GLN A 23 -3.26 -7.39 21.57
CA GLN A 23 -3.32 -6.38 20.52
C GLN A 23 -2.13 -6.62 19.59
N THR A 24 -2.43 -6.97 18.34
CA THR A 24 -1.39 -7.21 17.35
C THR A 24 -0.78 -5.90 16.93
N THR A 25 0.53 -5.91 16.71
CA THR A 25 1.24 -4.72 16.25
C THR A 25 0.89 -4.46 14.78
N PRO A 26 0.96 -3.19 14.30
CA PRO A 26 0.76 -2.89 12.88
C PRO A 26 1.63 -3.73 11.93
N LEU A 27 2.86 -4.08 12.36
CA LEU A 27 3.75 -4.92 11.55
C LEU A 27 3.27 -6.39 11.51
N GLU A 28 2.75 -6.92 12.61
CA GLU A 28 2.14 -8.26 12.63
C GLU A 28 0.89 -8.31 11.76
N ASP A 29 0.06 -7.27 11.80
CA ASP A 29 -1.10 -7.14 10.92
C ASP A 29 -0.66 -7.11 9.45
N ASN A 30 0.36 -6.33 9.11
CA ASN A 30 0.92 -6.29 7.76
C ASN A 30 1.49 -7.65 7.29
N ASN A 31 2.19 -8.37 8.17
CA ASN A 31 2.71 -9.70 7.85
C ASN A 31 1.57 -10.69 7.55
N ARG A 32 0.46 -10.63 8.31
CA ARG A 32 -0.75 -11.44 8.05
C ARG A 32 -1.42 -11.06 6.73
N ILE A 33 -1.55 -9.75 6.45
CA ILE A 33 -2.11 -9.24 5.19
C ILE A 33 -1.26 -9.72 4.00
N THR A 34 0.06 -9.59 4.10
CA THR A 34 1.00 -10.01 3.05
C THR A 34 0.88 -11.51 2.79
N ALA A 35 0.84 -12.34 3.84
CA ALA A 35 0.63 -13.78 3.71
C ALA A 35 -0.72 -14.11 3.04
N GLY A 36 -1.80 -13.45 3.46
CA GLY A 36 -3.13 -13.63 2.85
C GLY A 36 -3.17 -13.24 1.37
N TYR A 37 -2.44 -12.19 0.98
CA TYR A 37 -2.29 -11.85 -0.44
C TYR A 37 -1.46 -12.87 -1.21
N ILE A 38 -0.42 -13.48 -0.62
CA ILE A 38 0.35 -14.54 -1.28
C ILE A 38 -0.55 -15.73 -1.59
N GLU A 39 -1.41 -16.13 -0.65
CA GLU A 39 -2.39 -17.20 -0.87
C GLU A 39 -3.35 -16.85 -2.03
N LEU A 40 -3.93 -15.65 -2.01
CA LEU A 40 -4.79 -15.15 -3.10
C LEU A 40 -4.06 -15.08 -4.44
N ALA A 41 -2.78 -14.69 -4.45
CA ALA A 41 -1.96 -14.60 -5.66
C ALA A 41 -1.86 -15.96 -6.36
N TYR A 42 -1.59 -17.03 -5.61
CA TYR A 42 -1.49 -18.38 -6.17
C TYR A 42 -2.86 -18.95 -6.56
N GLU A 43 -3.92 -18.65 -5.83
CA GLU A 43 -5.27 -19.12 -6.17
C GLU A 43 -5.82 -18.45 -7.44
N VAL A 44 -5.75 -17.12 -7.52
CA VAL A 44 -6.18 -16.37 -8.72
C VAL A 44 -5.16 -16.55 -9.86
N GLY A 45 -3.89 -16.75 -9.54
CA GLY A 45 -2.87 -17.16 -10.51
C GLY A 45 -3.19 -18.50 -11.15
N GLY A 46 -3.53 -19.52 -10.34
CA GLY A 46 -3.88 -20.87 -10.80
C GLY A 46 -5.18 -20.91 -11.64
N LEU A 47 -6.06 -19.93 -11.46
CA LEU A 47 -7.21 -19.72 -12.35
C LEU A 47 -6.74 -19.41 -13.78
N LEU A 48 -5.78 -18.51 -13.93
CA LEU A 48 -5.32 -17.96 -15.22
C LEU A 48 -4.22 -18.82 -15.86
N ASP A 49 -3.46 -19.54 -15.04
CA ASP A 49 -2.44 -20.50 -15.42
C ASP A 49 -2.65 -21.82 -14.64
N PRO A 50 -3.36 -22.80 -15.20
CA PRO A 50 -3.62 -24.08 -14.52
C PRO A 50 -2.36 -24.91 -14.22
N THR A 51 -1.20 -24.54 -14.77
CA THR A 51 0.08 -25.23 -14.50
C THR A 51 0.83 -24.65 -13.31
N LEU A 52 0.40 -23.48 -12.81
CA LEU A 52 0.99 -22.83 -11.66
C LEU A 52 0.74 -23.65 -10.39
N THR A 53 1.82 -24.02 -9.70
CA THR A 53 1.76 -24.62 -8.36
C THR A 53 2.17 -23.59 -7.30
N PRO A 54 1.75 -23.75 -6.03
CA PRO A 54 2.25 -22.93 -4.93
C PRO A 54 3.78 -22.92 -4.88
N GLY A 55 4.38 -21.73 -4.73
CA GLY A 55 5.83 -21.51 -4.81
C GLY A 55 6.41 -21.51 -6.24
N GLY A 56 5.60 -21.79 -7.26
CA GLY A 56 5.99 -21.74 -8.67
C GLY A 56 5.94 -20.33 -9.25
N THR A 57 6.23 -20.24 -10.55
CA THR A 57 6.20 -19.00 -11.33
C THR A 57 5.30 -19.15 -12.55
N SER A 58 4.70 -18.05 -13.01
CA SER A 58 3.90 -18.02 -14.24
C SER A 58 4.43 -16.95 -15.20
N ALA A 59 4.37 -17.25 -16.49
CA ALA A 59 4.62 -16.30 -17.58
C ALA A 59 3.33 -15.61 -18.07
N VAL A 60 2.16 -15.98 -17.52
CA VAL A 60 0.92 -15.25 -17.75
C VAL A 60 1.03 -13.85 -17.15
N ARG A 61 0.41 -12.86 -17.80
CA ARG A 61 0.37 -11.50 -17.26
C ARG A 61 -0.09 -11.52 -15.80
N PRO A 62 0.65 -10.89 -14.86
CA PRO A 62 0.26 -10.90 -13.45
C PRO A 62 -1.11 -10.25 -13.27
N ASN A 63 -1.99 -10.93 -12.55
CA ASN A 63 -3.23 -10.34 -12.05
C ASN A 63 -2.93 -9.45 -10.82
N TRP A 64 -3.88 -8.62 -10.41
CA TRP A 64 -3.70 -7.64 -9.33
C TRP A 64 -3.24 -8.31 -8.02
N PHE A 65 -3.72 -9.51 -7.70
CA PHE A 65 -3.32 -10.22 -6.48
C PHE A 65 -1.86 -10.68 -6.50
N VAL A 66 -1.17 -10.68 -7.65
CA VAL A 66 0.28 -10.93 -7.72
C VAL A 66 1.09 -9.66 -7.36
N PHE A 67 0.52 -8.46 -7.56
CA PHE A 67 1.14 -7.20 -7.14
C PHE A 67 0.95 -6.93 -5.63
N ALA A 68 -0.21 -7.30 -5.10
CA ALA A 68 -0.63 -6.95 -3.75
C ALA A 68 0.33 -7.39 -2.61
N PRO A 69 0.96 -8.59 -2.64
CA PRO A 69 1.96 -8.98 -1.63
C PRO A 69 3.11 -7.99 -1.56
N HIS A 70 3.62 -7.56 -2.71
CA HIS A 70 4.77 -6.63 -2.82
C HIS A 70 4.41 -5.25 -2.31
N ALA A 71 3.26 -4.71 -2.73
CA ALA A 71 2.78 -3.42 -2.26
C ALA A 71 2.52 -3.43 -0.74
N SER A 72 1.88 -4.49 -0.23
CA SER A 72 1.69 -4.70 1.21
C SER A 72 3.03 -4.76 1.94
N ARG A 73 3.98 -5.53 1.42
CA ARG A 73 5.33 -5.66 1.99
C ARG A 73 6.05 -4.31 2.07
N THR A 74 5.98 -3.49 1.03
CA THR A 74 6.52 -2.12 1.04
C THR A 74 5.82 -1.23 2.08
N GLY A 75 4.50 -1.33 2.23
CA GLY A 75 3.79 -0.67 3.33
C GLY A 75 4.32 -1.11 4.70
N GLY A 76 4.61 -2.40 4.86
CA GLY A 76 5.22 -2.98 6.05
C GLY A 76 6.61 -2.43 6.35
N GLU A 77 7.41 -2.13 5.32
CA GLU A 77 8.73 -1.53 5.50
C GLU A 77 8.65 -0.11 6.08
N GLY A 78 7.64 0.66 5.68
CA GLY A 78 7.33 1.94 6.29
C GLY A 78 6.93 1.79 7.77
N LEU A 79 6.15 0.75 8.11
CA LEU A 79 5.81 0.42 9.50
C LEU A 79 7.05 0.03 10.31
N LEU A 80 7.96 -0.74 9.72
CA LEU A 80 9.25 -1.06 10.34
C LEU A 80 10.09 0.21 10.57
N GLY A 81 10.15 1.12 9.58
CA GLY A 81 10.81 2.42 9.73
C GLY A 81 10.22 3.25 10.88
N ALA A 82 8.90 3.21 11.05
CA ALA A 82 8.23 3.84 12.20
C ALA A 82 8.62 3.18 13.54
N SER A 83 8.70 1.85 13.61
CA SER A 83 9.16 1.14 14.82
C SER A 83 10.60 1.51 15.19
N LEU A 84 11.50 1.57 14.20
CA LEU A 84 12.88 2.02 14.39
C LEU A 84 12.94 3.46 14.93
N ALA A 85 12.14 4.36 14.35
CA ALA A 85 12.05 5.75 14.82
C ALA A 85 11.53 5.84 16.27
N ARG A 86 10.49 5.06 16.63
CA ARG A 86 9.99 4.97 18.02
C ARG A 86 11.09 4.50 18.98
N SER A 87 11.90 3.53 18.57
CA SER A 87 13.02 3.03 19.39
C SER A 87 14.04 4.14 19.68
N VAL A 88 14.40 4.95 18.67
CA VAL A 88 15.27 6.12 18.85
C VAL A 88 14.67 7.11 19.85
N ILE A 89 13.39 7.45 19.70
CA ILE A 89 12.66 8.38 20.58
C ILE A 89 12.66 7.86 22.02
N ARG A 90 12.32 6.59 22.22
CA ARG A 90 12.25 5.95 23.55
C ARG A 90 13.61 5.97 24.24
N ALA A 91 14.67 5.60 23.53
CA ALA A 91 16.04 5.66 24.05
C ALA A 91 16.44 7.11 24.39
N ALA A 92 16.09 8.08 23.54
CA ALA A 92 16.41 9.49 23.73
C ALA A 92 15.73 10.10 24.98
N ARG A 93 14.52 9.63 25.33
CA ARG A 93 13.83 10.05 26.56
C ARG A 93 14.60 9.66 27.83
N GLY A 94 15.32 8.54 27.81
CA GLY A 94 16.17 8.10 28.93
C GLY A 94 17.59 8.68 28.88
N GLN A 95 18.16 8.80 27.68
CA GLN A 95 19.52 9.28 27.46
C GLN A 95 19.60 10.03 26.13
N PRO A 96 19.57 11.37 26.10
CA PRO A 96 19.73 12.13 24.86
C PRO A 96 21.07 11.88 24.18
N SER A 97 21.11 11.93 22.85
CA SER A 97 22.34 11.78 22.07
C SER A 97 23.09 13.11 21.95
N LEU A 98 24.43 13.05 21.97
CA LEU A 98 25.31 14.20 21.76
C LEU A 98 25.71 14.39 20.29
N SER A 99 25.38 13.43 19.43
CA SER A 99 25.63 13.50 17.99
C SER A 99 24.60 12.69 17.21
N LEU A 100 24.45 13.00 15.93
CA LEU A 100 23.61 12.23 15.01
C LEU A 100 24.09 10.78 14.90
N LEU A 101 25.41 10.55 14.82
CA LEU A 101 25.98 9.20 14.73
C LEU A 101 25.63 8.35 15.94
N GLN A 102 25.65 8.94 17.14
CA GLN A 102 25.23 8.24 18.36
C GLN A 102 23.73 7.89 18.32
N ALA A 103 22.88 8.80 17.84
CA ALA A 103 21.45 8.56 17.72
C ALA A 103 21.14 7.45 16.69
N LEU A 104 21.77 7.50 15.52
CA LEU A 104 21.63 6.49 14.47
C LEU A 104 22.27 5.15 14.84
N GLY A 105 23.28 5.14 15.71
CA GLY A 105 23.86 3.90 16.25
C GLY A 105 22.85 3.02 16.98
N ARG A 106 21.71 3.58 17.43
CA ARG A 106 20.66 2.85 18.14
C ARG A 106 19.81 1.94 17.25
N VAL A 107 19.73 2.24 15.95
CA VAL A 107 18.91 1.49 14.99
C VAL A 107 19.67 0.39 14.26
N GLY A 108 20.98 0.26 14.51
CA GLY A 108 21.79 -0.84 13.95
C GLY A 108 21.89 -0.87 12.42
N LEU A 109 21.61 0.25 11.74
CA LEU A 109 21.64 0.33 10.28
C LEU A 109 23.07 0.24 9.74
N THR A 110 23.25 -0.44 8.60
CA THR A 110 24.56 -0.63 7.94
C THR A 110 24.49 -0.27 6.45
N GLY A 111 25.65 -0.17 5.79
CA GLY A 111 25.75 -0.01 4.33
C GLY A 111 25.16 1.27 3.75
N THR A 112 24.54 1.17 2.57
CA THR A 112 23.93 2.29 1.83
C THR A 112 22.71 2.88 2.53
N LEU A 113 21.93 2.05 3.23
CA LEU A 113 20.79 2.51 4.04
C LEU A 113 21.24 3.42 5.18
N HIS A 114 22.36 3.10 5.82
CA HIS A 114 22.95 3.98 6.83
C HIS A 114 23.36 5.34 6.24
N GLN A 115 23.96 5.34 5.04
CA GLN A 115 24.45 6.57 4.40
C GLN A 115 23.31 7.53 4.00
N SER A 116 22.23 7.02 3.40
CA SER A 116 21.09 7.87 2.99
C SER A 116 20.36 8.46 4.21
N VAL A 117 20.12 7.64 5.24
CA VAL A 117 19.53 8.07 6.52
C VAL A 117 20.43 9.10 7.21
N GLN A 118 21.74 8.88 7.22
CA GLN A 118 22.70 9.85 7.77
C GLN A 118 22.68 11.17 7.00
N GLN A 119 22.65 11.13 5.66
CA GLN A 119 22.62 12.33 4.83
C GLN A 119 21.37 13.18 5.10
N LEU A 120 20.19 12.57 5.12
CA LEU A 120 18.95 13.26 5.47
C LEU A 120 18.98 13.77 6.91
N GLY A 121 19.43 12.95 7.86
CA GLY A 121 19.57 13.33 9.27
C GLY A 121 20.48 14.54 9.47
N LEU A 122 21.62 14.61 8.76
CA LEU A 122 22.51 15.77 8.81
C LEU A 122 21.82 17.04 8.29
N GLN A 123 21.08 16.96 7.19
CA GLN A 123 20.34 18.11 6.66
C GLN A 123 19.22 18.58 7.59
N LEU A 124 18.55 17.66 8.28
CA LEU A 124 17.56 17.99 9.29
C LEU A 124 18.20 18.70 10.51
N VAL A 125 19.38 18.26 10.94
CA VAL A 125 20.16 18.97 11.99
C VAL A 125 20.55 20.36 11.53
N LEU A 126 21.04 20.51 10.30
CA LEU A 126 21.37 21.82 9.71
C LEU A 126 20.14 22.73 9.60
N SER A 127 18.95 22.15 9.49
CA SER A 127 17.66 22.84 9.52
C SER A 127 17.16 23.15 10.94
N GLY A 128 17.97 22.86 11.97
CA GLY A 128 17.70 23.21 13.37
C GLY A 128 17.02 22.13 14.20
N LEU A 129 16.88 20.90 13.70
CA LEU A 129 16.29 19.80 14.47
C LEU A 129 17.33 19.19 15.43
N PRO A 130 16.94 18.84 16.68
CA PRO A 130 17.83 18.11 17.59
C PRO A 130 18.28 16.75 17.02
N PHE A 131 19.45 16.26 17.44
CA PHE A 131 20.04 15.02 16.90
C PHE A 131 19.09 13.80 16.95
N ASP A 132 18.43 13.57 18.09
CA ASP A 132 17.51 12.43 18.23
C ASP A 132 16.24 12.60 17.39
N VAL A 133 15.74 13.84 17.21
CA VAL A 133 14.61 14.14 16.33
C VAL A 133 15.00 13.87 14.87
N ALA A 134 16.13 14.42 14.44
CA ALA A 134 16.64 14.25 13.07
C ALA A 134 16.90 12.77 12.74
N ALA A 135 17.51 12.02 13.67
CA ALA A 135 17.70 10.59 13.52
C ALA A 135 16.36 9.85 13.39
N SER A 136 15.39 10.14 14.27
CA SER A 136 14.08 9.48 14.24
C SER A 136 13.33 9.74 12.93
N LEU A 137 13.31 11.00 12.45
CA LEU A 137 12.64 11.33 11.18
C LEU A 137 13.37 10.74 9.97
N ALA A 138 14.70 10.73 9.98
CA ALA A 138 15.47 10.11 8.90
C ALA A 138 15.30 8.58 8.87
N SER A 139 15.13 7.91 10.03
CA SER A 139 14.85 6.47 10.08
C SER A 139 13.52 6.07 9.42
N LEU A 140 12.58 7.01 9.22
CA LEU A 140 11.37 6.74 8.45
C LEU A 140 11.66 6.40 6.98
N THR A 141 12.85 6.76 6.47
CA THR A 141 13.24 6.53 5.08
C THR A 141 14.14 5.30 4.90
N THR A 142 14.32 4.47 5.93
CA THR A 142 15.30 3.36 5.91
C THR A 142 15.07 2.35 4.79
N ALA A 143 13.83 2.09 4.38
CA ALA A 143 13.51 1.14 3.31
C ALA A 143 13.06 1.82 2.02
N LEU A 144 13.19 3.15 1.95
CA LEU A 144 12.85 3.93 0.78
C LEU A 144 14.06 4.03 -0.17
N ASN A 145 13.84 4.49 -1.39
CA ASN A 145 14.88 4.76 -2.38
C ASN A 145 15.78 5.93 -1.94
N GLY A 146 16.81 5.62 -1.16
CA GLY A 146 17.82 6.58 -0.72
C GLY A 146 18.63 7.21 -1.86
N ALA A 147 18.71 6.57 -3.04
CA ALA A 147 19.46 7.11 -4.16
C ALA A 147 18.82 8.40 -4.72
N ALA A 148 17.52 8.61 -4.53
CA ALA A 148 16.85 9.85 -4.91
C ALA A 148 17.39 11.09 -4.14
N LEU A 149 17.99 10.90 -2.96
CA LEU A 149 18.63 11.96 -2.16
C LEU A 149 20.01 12.37 -2.68
N LEU A 150 20.56 11.65 -3.68
CA LEU A 150 21.80 12.08 -4.37
C LEU A 150 21.56 13.35 -5.20
N ASP A 151 20.33 13.60 -5.65
CA ASP A 151 19.93 14.90 -6.18
C ASP A 151 19.73 15.89 -5.01
N ALA A 152 20.56 16.92 -4.97
CA ALA A 152 20.53 17.94 -3.93
C ALA A 152 19.17 18.67 -3.86
N ARG A 153 18.45 18.82 -4.99
CA ARG A 153 17.13 19.46 -5.04
C ARG A 153 16.08 18.61 -4.32
N THR A 154 16.14 17.29 -4.53
CA THR A 154 15.31 16.32 -3.81
C THR A 154 15.62 16.35 -2.32
N LEU A 155 16.89 16.27 -1.95
CA LEU A 155 17.33 16.28 -0.55
C LEU A 155 16.86 17.54 0.19
N LEU A 156 17.08 18.72 -0.39
CA LEU A 156 16.69 20.00 0.22
C LEU A 156 15.17 20.10 0.35
N THR A 157 14.42 19.71 -0.68
CA THR A 157 12.95 19.76 -0.67
C THR A 157 12.35 18.79 0.34
N THR A 158 12.83 17.54 0.38
CA THR A 158 12.39 16.55 1.38
C THR A 158 12.75 17.00 2.80
N THR A 159 13.96 17.54 3.01
CA THR A 159 14.37 18.10 4.31
C THR A 159 13.44 19.24 4.74
N ALA A 160 13.17 20.19 3.85
CA ALA A 160 12.28 21.33 4.14
C ALA A 160 10.86 20.88 4.50
N ARG A 161 10.32 19.85 3.80
CA ARG A 161 8.99 19.28 4.10
C ARG A 161 8.97 18.61 5.47
N PHE A 162 9.98 17.81 5.82
CA PHE A 162 10.09 17.22 7.16
C PHE A 162 10.25 18.28 8.26
N ALA A 163 11.06 19.32 8.02
CA ALA A 163 11.23 20.42 8.96
C ALA A 163 9.91 21.21 9.17
N ALA A 164 9.14 21.44 8.11
CA ALA A 164 7.83 22.08 8.18
C ALA A 164 6.79 21.23 8.93
N LEU A 165 6.76 19.92 8.69
CA LEU A 165 5.96 18.96 9.45
C LEU A 165 6.34 19.01 10.94
N TYR A 166 7.64 18.99 11.25
CA TYR A 166 8.12 19.08 12.62
C TYR A 166 7.78 20.41 13.28
N ALA A 167 7.87 21.52 12.56
CA ALA A 167 7.51 22.85 13.08
C ALA A 167 6.02 22.94 13.45
N SER A 168 5.15 22.33 12.63
CA SER A 168 3.69 22.33 12.81
C SER A 168 3.15 21.17 13.66
N ALA A 169 3.98 20.18 13.99
CA ALA A 169 3.54 19.00 14.73
C ALA A 169 3.00 19.33 16.13
N PRO A 170 1.95 18.64 16.58
CA PRO A 170 1.44 18.80 17.94
C PRO A 170 2.47 18.36 18.98
N GLY A 171 2.44 18.97 20.17
CA GLY A 171 3.38 18.69 21.26
C GLY A 171 4.32 19.85 21.57
N VAL A 172 4.80 19.88 22.82
CA VAL A 172 5.67 20.96 23.33
C VAL A 172 7.14 20.56 23.26
N LEU A 173 7.46 19.31 23.64
CA LEU A 173 8.84 18.84 23.65
C LEU A 173 9.25 18.35 22.25
N PRO A 174 10.54 18.51 21.86
CA PRO A 174 11.03 18.06 20.56
C PRO A 174 10.69 16.60 20.21
N LEU A 175 10.86 15.69 21.17
CA LEU A 175 10.59 14.27 20.96
C LEU A 175 9.09 13.96 20.82
N ASP A 176 8.21 14.73 21.45
CA ASP A 176 6.76 14.54 21.31
C ASP A 176 6.33 14.91 19.88
N LYS A 177 6.88 16.00 19.33
CA LYS A 177 6.62 16.41 17.94
C LYS A 177 7.08 15.37 16.93
N ALA A 178 8.27 14.78 17.15
CA ALA A 178 8.78 13.69 16.33
C ALA A 178 7.87 12.45 16.41
N GLU A 179 7.46 12.08 17.63
CA GLU A 179 6.56 10.95 17.88
C GLU A 179 5.23 11.11 17.12
N ARG A 180 4.68 12.33 17.04
CA ARG A 180 3.43 12.59 16.28
C ARG A 180 3.59 12.37 14.78
N ILE A 181 4.74 12.69 14.20
CA ILE A 181 5.03 12.41 12.78
C ILE A 181 5.12 10.90 12.56
N VAL A 182 5.85 10.20 13.45
CA VAL A 182 6.01 8.74 13.39
C VAL A 182 4.66 8.03 13.55
N ASP A 183 3.86 8.42 14.54
CA ASP A 183 2.50 7.93 14.78
C ASP A 183 1.61 8.14 13.56
N THR A 184 1.70 9.32 12.93
CA THR A 184 0.90 9.65 11.75
C THR A 184 1.27 8.75 10.58
N LEU A 185 2.56 8.49 10.32
CA LEU A 185 2.98 7.59 9.25
C LEU A 185 2.48 6.17 9.51
N GLU A 186 2.77 5.62 10.69
CA GLU A 186 2.40 4.25 11.05
C GLU A 186 0.90 4.02 10.92
N ARG A 187 0.11 4.97 11.43
CA ARG A 187 -1.34 4.93 11.35
C ARG A 187 -1.84 5.04 9.92
N THR A 188 -1.28 5.95 9.12
CA THR A 188 -1.67 6.12 7.70
C THR A 188 -1.45 4.82 6.93
N LEU A 189 -0.29 4.18 7.11
CA LEU A 189 0.04 2.92 6.44
C LEU A 189 -0.81 1.75 6.95
N ASN A 190 -1.01 1.65 8.27
CA ASN A 190 -1.80 0.56 8.85
C ASN A 190 -3.28 0.65 8.49
N GLU A 191 -3.89 1.83 8.66
CA GLU A 191 -5.29 2.07 8.31
C GLU A 191 -5.55 1.79 6.82
N SER A 192 -4.63 2.19 5.93
CA SER A 192 -4.74 1.93 4.49
C SER A 192 -4.63 0.44 4.17
N ASN A 193 -3.63 -0.26 4.73
CA ASN A 193 -3.47 -1.70 4.53
C ASN A 193 -4.70 -2.48 5.00
N LEU A 194 -5.21 -2.16 6.18
CA LEU A 194 -6.40 -2.80 6.75
C LEU A 194 -7.64 -2.52 5.89
N ALA A 195 -7.86 -1.28 5.47
CA ALA A 195 -9.00 -0.91 4.63
C ALA A 195 -8.96 -1.67 3.29
N ILE A 196 -7.81 -1.65 2.60
CA ILE A 196 -7.63 -2.31 1.31
C ILE A 196 -7.76 -3.83 1.44
N PHE A 197 -7.12 -4.47 2.42
CA PHE A 197 -7.17 -5.92 2.57
C PHE A 197 -8.55 -6.43 2.99
N THR A 198 -9.19 -5.77 3.97
CA THR A 198 -10.54 -6.14 4.42
C THR A 198 -11.52 -6.08 3.25
N ASP A 199 -11.34 -5.09 2.37
CA ASP A 199 -12.24 -4.85 1.27
C ASP A 199 -11.92 -5.67 0.01
N ILE A 200 -10.73 -5.50 -0.58
CA ILE A 200 -10.33 -6.15 -1.84
C ILE A 200 -9.86 -7.57 -1.58
N GLY A 201 -8.97 -7.78 -0.60
CA GLY A 201 -8.55 -9.11 -0.17
C GLY A 201 -9.74 -9.97 0.28
N GLY A 202 -10.63 -9.39 1.10
CA GLY A 202 -11.89 -10.02 1.51
C GLY A 202 -12.80 -10.35 0.33
N SER A 203 -12.95 -9.44 -0.64
CA SER A 203 -13.74 -9.71 -1.86
C SER A 203 -13.13 -10.83 -2.70
N GLY A 204 -11.79 -10.89 -2.83
CA GLY A 204 -11.08 -11.97 -3.51
C GLY A 204 -11.28 -13.31 -2.82
N ARG A 205 -11.25 -13.34 -1.48
CA ARG A 205 -11.52 -14.55 -0.70
C ARG A 205 -12.95 -15.06 -0.90
N LEU A 206 -13.93 -14.17 -0.76
CA LEU A 206 -15.34 -14.49 -1.01
C LEU A 206 -15.56 -15.04 -2.42
N TYR A 207 -14.87 -14.46 -3.42
CA TYR A 207 -14.93 -14.95 -4.80
C TYR A 207 -14.36 -16.36 -4.93
N MET A 208 -13.18 -16.64 -4.37
CA MET A 208 -12.57 -17.97 -4.43
C MET A 208 -13.40 -19.02 -3.69
N ASP A 209 -13.97 -18.67 -2.54
CA ASP A 209 -14.85 -19.55 -1.76
C ASP A 209 -16.14 -19.88 -2.52
N TRP A 210 -16.79 -18.87 -3.12
CA TRP A 210 -17.95 -19.08 -4.00
C TRP A 210 -17.60 -19.99 -5.17
N ARG A 211 -16.47 -19.72 -5.84
CA ARG A 211 -16.00 -20.47 -7.01
C ARG A 211 -15.78 -21.94 -6.70
N ALA A 212 -15.21 -22.26 -5.53
CA ALA A 212 -14.97 -23.64 -5.10
C ALA A 212 -16.28 -24.46 -4.97
N GLY A 213 -17.39 -23.81 -4.59
CA GLY A 213 -18.70 -24.44 -4.48
C GLY A 213 -19.56 -24.39 -5.75
N ALA A 214 -19.20 -23.56 -6.73
CA ALA A 214 -20.06 -23.24 -7.87
C ALA A 214 -20.02 -24.29 -9.01
N GLY A 215 -19.06 -25.21 -9.05
CA GLY A 215 -18.86 -26.12 -10.19
C GLY A 215 -18.19 -25.44 -11.38
N VAL A 216 -18.67 -25.68 -12.61
CA VAL A 216 -18.10 -25.02 -13.81
C VAL A 216 -18.46 -23.53 -13.81
N VAL A 217 -17.47 -22.67 -13.59
CA VAL A 217 -17.66 -21.22 -13.54
C VAL A 217 -17.48 -20.59 -14.92
N THR A 218 -18.38 -19.64 -15.23
CA THR A 218 -18.33 -18.79 -16.44
C THR A 218 -18.46 -17.33 -16.02
N PRO A 219 -18.02 -16.37 -16.86
CA PRO A 219 -18.17 -14.93 -16.59
C PRO A 219 -19.62 -14.53 -16.31
N GLU A 220 -20.57 -15.07 -17.08
CA GLU A 220 -22.00 -14.83 -16.88
C GLU A 220 -22.50 -15.27 -15.50
N ARG A 221 -21.99 -16.41 -14.99
CA ARG A 221 -22.33 -16.86 -13.63
C ARG A 221 -21.72 -15.97 -12.57
N VAL A 222 -20.51 -15.43 -12.78
CA VAL A 222 -19.96 -14.41 -11.87
C VAL A 222 -20.87 -13.18 -11.83
N LEU A 223 -21.33 -12.70 -12.99
CA LEU A 223 -22.18 -11.50 -13.08
C LEU A 223 -23.60 -11.68 -12.50
N THR A 224 -24.08 -12.92 -12.39
CA THR A 224 -25.48 -13.21 -12.00
C THR A 224 -25.62 -13.91 -10.66
N GLU A 225 -24.63 -14.71 -10.24
CA GLU A 225 -24.69 -15.54 -9.02
C GLU A 225 -23.73 -15.07 -7.93
N PHE A 226 -22.56 -14.52 -8.28
CA PHE A 226 -21.63 -13.97 -7.29
C PHE A 226 -22.07 -12.57 -6.87
N THR A 227 -22.16 -12.34 -5.56
CA THR A 227 -22.63 -11.07 -5.00
C THR A 227 -21.66 -10.53 -3.97
N LEU A 228 -21.41 -9.23 -4.06
CA LEU A 228 -20.78 -8.45 -3.01
C LEU A 228 -21.82 -7.46 -2.46
N VAL A 229 -21.76 -7.18 -1.16
CA VAL A 229 -22.58 -6.13 -0.55
C VAL A 229 -22.34 -4.82 -1.33
N ASP A 230 -23.42 -4.10 -1.64
CA ASP A 230 -23.47 -2.86 -2.43
C ASP A 230 -23.08 -2.98 -3.92
N ALA A 231 -22.71 -4.16 -4.43
CA ALA A 231 -22.56 -4.34 -5.87
C ALA A 231 -23.93 -4.33 -6.57
N VAL A 232 -24.02 -3.62 -7.69
CA VAL A 232 -25.24 -3.52 -8.49
C VAL A 232 -25.05 -4.36 -9.77
N PRO A 233 -25.80 -5.46 -9.96
CA PRO A 233 -25.56 -6.39 -11.08
C PRO A 233 -25.57 -5.74 -12.47
N THR A 234 -26.47 -4.78 -12.70
CA THR A 234 -26.55 -4.06 -13.99
C THR A 234 -25.31 -3.20 -14.25
N GLN A 235 -24.73 -2.61 -13.20
CA GLN A 235 -23.48 -1.84 -13.30
C GLN A 235 -22.29 -2.77 -13.56
N SER A 236 -22.23 -3.92 -12.87
CA SER A 236 -21.17 -4.91 -13.11
C SER A 236 -21.19 -5.42 -14.55
N ARG A 237 -22.38 -5.68 -15.10
CA ARG A 237 -22.53 -6.04 -16.51
C ARG A 237 -22.08 -4.90 -17.44
N GLN A 238 -22.51 -3.67 -17.18
CA GLN A 238 -22.08 -2.51 -17.97
C GLN A 238 -20.56 -2.37 -18.01
N ALA A 239 -19.88 -2.49 -16.86
CA ALA A 239 -18.42 -2.41 -16.79
C ALA A 239 -17.75 -3.60 -17.51
N TYR A 240 -18.27 -4.81 -17.35
CA TYR A 240 -17.77 -5.99 -18.06
C TYR A 240 -17.90 -5.85 -19.58
N ASP A 241 -19.08 -5.46 -20.10
CA ASP A 241 -19.32 -5.28 -21.53
C ASP A 241 -18.40 -4.20 -22.12
N TYR A 242 -18.20 -3.10 -21.38
CA TYR A 242 -17.25 -2.05 -21.76
C TYR A 242 -15.82 -2.58 -21.81
N ALA A 243 -15.38 -3.32 -20.79
CA ALA A 243 -14.04 -3.88 -20.78
C ALA A 243 -13.79 -4.85 -21.94
N LEU A 244 -14.78 -5.66 -22.33
CA LEU A 244 -14.65 -6.53 -23.51
C LEU A 244 -14.45 -5.73 -24.80
N ALA A 245 -15.18 -4.63 -24.97
CA ALA A 245 -15.08 -3.78 -26.15
C ALA A 245 -13.76 -3.00 -26.23
N HIS A 246 -13.15 -2.68 -25.08
CA HIS A 246 -12.02 -1.76 -24.97
C HIS A 246 -10.72 -2.41 -24.46
N ALA A 247 -10.68 -3.74 -24.28
CA ALA A 247 -9.52 -4.43 -23.71
C ALA A 247 -8.21 -4.21 -24.50
N PHE A 248 -8.32 -3.95 -25.81
CA PHE A 248 -7.18 -3.75 -26.71
C PHE A 248 -6.85 -2.27 -26.98
N ASP A 249 -7.58 -1.33 -26.37
CA ASP A 249 -7.32 0.10 -26.57
C ASP A 249 -5.95 0.50 -26.03
N THR A 250 -5.31 1.47 -26.71
CA THR A 250 -4.03 2.04 -26.32
C THR A 250 -4.09 3.57 -26.43
N PRO A 251 -4.00 4.32 -25.32
CA PRO A 251 -3.85 3.84 -23.94
C PRO A 251 -5.08 3.06 -23.45
N ARG A 252 -4.87 2.10 -22.54
CA ARG A 252 -5.96 1.36 -21.88
C ARG A 252 -6.83 2.34 -21.07
N PRO A 253 -8.16 2.18 -21.02
CA PRO A 253 -9.02 3.02 -20.19
C PRO A 253 -8.58 3.04 -18.73
N PHE A 254 -8.53 4.25 -18.16
CA PHE A 254 -8.03 4.46 -16.79
C PHE A 254 -8.77 5.53 -15.98
N GLU A 255 -9.75 6.25 -16.53
CA GLU A 255 -10.50 7.31 -15.82
C GLU A 255 -11.94 6.87 -15.52
N PHE A 256 -12.11 5.92 -14.60
CA PHE A 256 -13.39 5.20 -14.49
C PHE A 256 -14.55 6.03 -13.94
N ASP A 257 -14.30 7.08 -13.17
CA ASP A 257 -15.36 8.02 -12.75
C ASP A 257 -15.97 8.79 -13.93
N THR A 258 -15.16 9.09 -14.96
CA THR A 258 -15.62 9.72 -16.19
C THR A 258 -16.39 8.73 -17.07
N LEU A 259 -15.91 7.48 -17.13
CA LEU A 259 -16.49 6.42 -17.96
C LEU A 259 -17.79 5.86 -17.36
N PHE A 260 -17.89 5.82 -16.04
CA PHE A 260 -19.00 5.22 -15.29
C PHE A 260 -19.50 6.15 -14.17
N PRO A 261 -20.04 7.33 -14.52
CA PRO A 261 -20.43 8.33 -13.53
C PRO A 261 -21.48 7.78 -12.56
N GLY A 262 -21.17 7.79 -11.26
CA GLY A 262 -22.05 7.31 -10.19
C GLY A 262 -22.16 5.79 -10.08
N MET A 263 -21.32 5.02 -10.78
CA MET A 263 -21.23 3.58 -10.60
C MET A 263 -20.68 3.25 -9.20
N HIS A 264 -21.29 2.28 -8.52
CA HIS A 264 -20.77 1.82 -7.25
C HIS A 264 -19.49 1.01 -7.49
N TRP A 265 -18.41 1.35 -6.80
CA TRP A 265 -17.08 0.73 -6.90
C TRP A 265 -17.09 -0.79 -6.59
N LYS A 266 -18.09 -1.30 -5.85
CA LYS A 266 -18.30 -2.76 -5.70
C LYS A 266 -18.65 -3.46 -7.00
N SER A 267 -19.34 -2.78 -7.90
CA SER A 267 -19.71 -3.31 -9.20
C SER A 267 -18.48 -3.55 -10.09
N LEU A 268 -17.43 -2.72 -9.97
CA LEU A 268 -16.16 -2.87 -10.70
C LEU A 268 -15.38 -4.12 -10.28
N LEU A 269 -15.39 -4.52 -9.00
CA LEU A 269 -14.73 -5.78 -8.60
C LEU A 269 -15.43 -7.01 -9.14
N VAL A 270 -16.77 -7.05 -9.10
CA VAL A 270 -17.52 -8.17 -9.67
C VAL A 270 -17.21 -8.29 -11.17
N ALA A 271 -17.16 -7.15 -11.88
CA ALA A 271 -16.74 -7.11 -13.27
C ALA A 271 -15.29 -7.59 -13.46
N ALA A 272 -14.35 -7.20 -12.59
CA ALA A 272 -12.97 -7.66 -12.65
C ALA A 272 -12.84 -9.19 -12.47
N PHE A 273 -13.59 -9.80 -11.53
CA PHE A 273 -13.60 -11.26 -11.39
C PHE A 273 -14.21 -11.96 -12.61
N ALA A 274 -15.26 -11.39 -13.20
CA ALA A 274 -15.82 -11.89 -14.46
C ALA A 274 -14.81 -11.79 -15.61
N LEU A 275 -14.01 -10.72 -15.67
CA LEU A 275 -12.91 -10.56 -16.64
C LEU A 275 -11.78 -11.58 -16.44
N TYR A 276 -11.47 -11.97 -15.20
CA TYR A 276 -10.50 -13.05 -14.97
C TYR A 276 -11.02 -14.42 -15.44
N GLU A 277 -12.32 -14.70 -15.29
CA GLU A 277 -12.94 -15.89 -15.87
C GLU A 277 -12.97 -15.83 -17.41
N GLU A 278 -13.21 -14.65 -17.99
CA GLU A 278 -13.15 -14.46 -19.45
C GLU A 278 -11.72 -14.68 -19.95
N ALA A 279 -10.74 -14.11 -19.25
CA ALA A 279 -9.32 -14.24 -19.56
C ALA A 279 -8.89 -15.71 -19.55
N ARG A 280 -9.33 -16.50 -18.57
CA ARG A 280 -9.07 -17.94 -18.50
C ARG A 280 -9.59 -18.68 -19.74
N LEU A 281 -10.73 -18.26 -20.29
CA LEU A 281 -11.37 -18.87 -21.45
C LEU A 281 -10.89 -18.28 -22.79
N ALA A 282 -10.06 -17.23 -22.76
CA ALA A 282 -9.68 -16.50 -23.95
C ALA A 282 -8.90 -17.38 -24.93
N PRO A 283 -9.16 -17.26 -26.25
CA PRO A 283 -8.59 -18.15 -27.26
C PRO A 283 -7.10 -17.88 -27.54
N THR A 284 -6.58 -16.73 -27.11
CA THR A 284 -5.19 -16.33 -27.35
C THR A 284 -4.56 -15.70 -26.10
N PRO A 285 -3.23 -15.83 -25.90
CA PRO A 285 -2.53 -15.15 -24.82
C PRO A 285 -2.72 -13.63 -24.84
N ALA A 286 -2.73 -13.00 -26.03
CA ALA A 286 -2.93 -11.56 -26.15
C ALA A 286 -4.31 -11.12 -25.63
N ALA A 287 -5.37 -11.87 -25.96
CA ALA A 287 -6.72 -11.61 -25.46
C ALA A 287 -6.82 -11.82 -23.94
N ARG A 288 -6.27 -12.93 -23.43
CA ARG A 288 -6.19 -13.19 -21.98
C ARG A 288 -5.51 -12.04 -21.26
N ASP A 289 -4.33 -11.65 -21.74
CA ASP A 289 -3.49 -10.66 -21.09
C ASP A 289 -4.13 -9.26 -21.14
N ALA A 290 -4.81 -8.90 -22.23
CA ALA A 290 -5.58 -7.66 -22.35
C ALA A 290 -6.73 -7.60 -21.32
N LEU A 291 -7.47 -8.70 -21.15
CA LEU A 291 -8.55 -8.81 -20.18
C LEU A 291 -8.05 -8.76 -18.73
N ILE A 292 -6.94 -9.44 -18.43
CA ILE A 292 -6.27 -9.34 -17.11
C ILE A 292 -5.91 -7.89 -16.82
N ALA A 293 -5.34 -7.19 -17.80
CA ALA A 293 -4.90 -5.80 -17.63
C ALA A 293 -6.08 -4.85 -17.36
N MET A 294 -7.23 -5.04 -18.01
CA MET A 294 -8.46 -4.30 -17.69
C MET A 294 -9.02 -4.63 -16.30
N GLY A 295 -9.07 -5.91 -15.94
CA GLY A 295 -9.48 -6.34 -14.60
C GLY A 295 -8.59 -5.71 -13.52
N ASN A 296 -7.27 -5.71 -13.72
CA ASN A 296 -6.32 -5.08 -12.81
C ASN A 296 -6.58 -3.58 -12.64
N ASN A 297 -6.90 -2.86 -13.72
CA ASN A 297 -7.21 -1.44 -13.65
C ASN A 297 -8.49 -1.19 -12.82
N TYR A 298 -9.53 -2.02 -12.93
CA TYR A 298 -10.74 -1.91 -12.09
C TYR A 298 -10.45 -2.14 -10.61
N ILE A 299 -9.68 -3.18 -10.27
CA ILE A 299 -9.31 -3.45 -8.87
C ILE A 299 -8.45 -2.32 -8.31
N ALA A 300 -7.40 -1.92 -9.05
CA ALA A 300 -6.48 -0.88 -8.63
C ALA A 300 -7.15 0.50 -8.54
N TRP A 301 -8.07 0.85 -9.45
CA TRP A 301 -8.83 2.09 -9.31
C TRP A 301 -9.60 2.14 -8.00
N ARG A 302 -10.37 1.10 -7.69
CA ARG A 302 -11.10 1.00 -6.42
C ARG A 302 -10.16 1.09 -5.21
N GLU A 303 -9.06 0.35 -5.25
CA GLU A 303 -8.05 0.37 -4.20
C GLU A 303 -7.59 1.80 -3.92
N GLN A 304 -7.22 2.52 -4.98
CA GLN A 304 -6.58 3.82 -4.84
C GLN A 304 -7.59 4.94 -4.62
N HIS A 305 -8.73 4.91 -5.29
CA HIS A 305 -9.74 5.97 -5.27
C HIS A 305 -10.64 5.87 -4.03
N ASP A 306 -11.16 4.68 -3.75
CA ASP A 306 -12.22 4.51 -2.76
C ASP A 306 -11.67 4.09 -1.39
N MET A 307 -10.62 3.26 -1.35
CA MET A 307 -10.04 2.76 -0.09
C MET A 307 -8.87 3.61 0.40
N ALA A 308 -7.87 3.88 -0.44
CA ALA A 308 -6.66 4.58 -0.03
C ALA A 308 -6.85 6.10 0.10
N GLN A 309 -7.54 6.74 -0.85
CA GLN A 309 -7.67 8.20 -0.88
C GLN A 309 -8.29 8.79 0.41
N PRO A 310 -9.36 8.23 0.99
CA PRO A 310 -9.91 8.76 2.24
C PRO A 310 -8.97 8.63 3.43
N VAL A 311 -8.06 7.65 3.43
CA VAL A 311 -7.06 7.44 4.47
C VAL A 311 -5.88 8.39 4.31
N PHE A 312 -5.43 8.62 3.07
CA PHE A 312 -4.27 9.48 2.77
C PHE A 312 -4.59 10.98 2.84
N SER A 313 -5.83 11.36 2.52
CA SER A 313 -6.31 12.73 2.56
C SER A 313 -7.66 12.81 3.28
N PRO A 314 -7.71 12.52 4.59
CA PRO A 314 -8.94 12.57 5.34
C PRO A 314 -9.51 13.99 5.36
N ALA A 315 -10.83 14.11 5.29
CA ALA A 315 -11.52 15.41 5.28
C ALA A 315 -11.25 16.25 6.54
N VAL A 316 -10.95 15.59 7.66
CA VAL A 316 -10.63 16.23 8.94
C VAL A 316 -9.37 15.58 9.51
N GLN A 317 -8.33 16.39 9.73
CA GLN A 317 -7.12 15.95 10.42
C GLN A 317 -7.42 15.71 11.90
N ARG A 318 -6.88 14.62 12.45
CA ARG A 318 -7.01 14.33 13.88
C ARG A 318 -6.13 15.28 14.70
N PRO A 319 -6.57 15.72 15.90
CA PRO A 319 -5.79 16.67 16.71
C PRO A 319 -4.41 16.17 17.14
N ASP A 320 -4.22 14.85 17.17
CA ASP A 320 -2.99 14.17 17.58
C ASP A 320 -2.08 13.79 16.40
N GLU A 321 -2.37 14.26 15.18
CA GLU A 321 -1.62 13.95 13.96
C GLU A 321 -0.99 15.20 13.33
N VAL A 322 0.01 14.99 12.47
CA VAL A 322 0.38 15.95 11.43
C VAL A 322 -0.48 15.73 10.17
N SER A 323 -0.37 16.62 9.18
CA SER A 323 -1.04 16.41 7.89
C SER A 323 -0.49 15.16 7.19
N ARG A 324 -1.34 14.16 6.96
CA ARG A 324 -1.00 12.95 6.19
C ARG A 324 -0.60 13.29 4.76
N VAL A 325 -1.27 14.28 4.17
CA VAL A 325 -0.99 14.76 2.80
C VAL A 325 0.42 15.31 2.69
N GLU A 326 0.85 16.14 3.65
CA GLU A 326 2.20 16.72 3.63
C GLU A 326 3.27 15.70 4.01
N LEU A 327 2.95 14.74 4.88
CA LEU A 327 3.84 13.64 5.23
C LEU A 327 4.11 12.72 4.05
N LEU A 328 3.07 12.29 3.34
CA LEU A 328 3.21 11.50 2.12
C LEU A 328 3.94 12.29 1.02
N ARG A 329 3.70 13.60 0.91
CA ARG A 329 4.45 14.50 0.01
C ARG A 329 5.94 14.57 0.34
N ALA A 330 6.33 14.50 1.62
CA ALA A 330 7.72 14.53 2.03
C ALA A 330 8.48 13.27 1.58
N ILE A 331 7.81 12.11 1.63
CA ILE A 331 8.42 10.82 1.29
C ILE A 331 8.23 10.39 -0.17
N THR A 332 7.29 11.00 -0.91
CA THR A 332 6.98 10.67 -2.32
C THR A 332 8.21 10.51 -3.22
N PRO A 333 9.23 11.40 -3.18
CA PRO A 333 10.41 11.27 -4.03
C PRO A 333 11.21 9.99 -3.79
N LEU A 334 11.08 9.40 -2.61
CA LEU A 334 11.84 8.26 -2.13
C LEU A 334 11.04 6.95 -2.27
N LEU A 335 9.78 6.98 -2.70
CA LEU A 335 8.99 5.76 -2.76
C LEU A 335 9.58 4.76 -3.75
N SER A 336 9.61 3.51 -3.32
CA SER A 336 10.03 2.36 -4.12
C SER A 336 9.22 1.13 -3.72
N THR A 337 9.07 0.21 -4.66
CA THR A 337 8.46 -1.10 -4.41
C THR A 337 9.25 -2.15 -5.17
N ASP A 338 9.65 -3.20 -4.46
CA ASP A 338 10.26 -4.38 -5.05
C ASP A 338 9.14 -5.36 -5.45
N PHE A 339 8.91 -5.47 -6.74
CA PHE A 339 8.04 -6.46 -7.38
C PHE A 339 8.84 -7.72 -7.68
N GLY A 340 9.13 -8.49 -6.63
CA GLY A 340 9.98 -9.68 -6.68
C GLY A 340 11.40 -9.33 -7.12
N THR A 341 11.80 -9.68 -8.35
CA THR A 341 13.15 -9.35 -8.86
C THR A 341 13.24 -8.00 -9.55
N MET A 342 12.14 -7.24 -9.64
CA MET A 342 12.12 -5.91 -10.22
C MET A 342 11.96 -4.85 -9.13
N THR A 343 12.73 -3.77 -9.21
CA THR A 343 12.51 -2.59 -8.37
C THR A 343 11.85 -1.51 -9.22
N TRP A 344 10.73 -1.00 -8.74
CA TRP A 344 10.11 0.22 -9.25
C TRP A 344 10.40 1.38 -8.29
N THR A 345 10.72 2.55 -8.83
CA THR A 345 10.86 3.77 -8.03
C THR A 345 9.96 4.88 -8.56
N TYR A 346 9.41 5.68 -7.65
CA TYR A 346 8.61 6.84 -8.02
C TYR A 346 9.46 7.90 -8.72
N ALA A 347 10.75 7.96 -8.40
CA ALA A 347 11.69 8.84 -9.09
C ALA A 347 11.79 8.53 -10.59
N ASP A 348 11.92 7.26 -10.98
CA ASP A 348 11.97 6.87 -12.40
C ASP A 348 10.69 7.24 -13.14
N PHE A 349 9.53 7.02 -12.49
CA PHE A 349 8.26 7.49 -13.03
C PHE A 349 8.28 9.01 -13.23
N ALA A 350 8.59 9.80 -12.21
CA ALA A 350 8.55 11.25 -12.30
C ALA A 350 9.52 11.81 -13.35
N TYR A 351 10.71 11.22 -13.51
CA TYR A 351 11.67 11.59 -14.55
C TYR A 351 11.23 11.20 -15.98
N SER A 352 10.32 10.23 -16.12
CA SER A 352 9.73 9.87 -17.41
C SER A 352 8.63 10.84 -17.87
N GLN A 353 8.14 11.68 -16.97
CA GLN A 353 7.07 12.64 -17.26
C GLN A 353 7.64 13.99 -17.69
N PRO A 354 6.86 14.81 -18.42
CA PRO A 354 7.20 16.22 -18.62
C PRO A 354 7.33 16.95 -17.28
N ASP A 355 8.30 17.86 -17.22
CA ASP A 355 8.47 18.81 -16.12
C ASP A 355 7.17 19.63 -15.93
N ARG A 356 6.60 19.62 -14.70
CA ARG A 356 5.30 20.23 -14.41
C ARG A 356 5.40 21.70 -14.07
N ASP A 357 6.50 22.14 -13.47
CA ASP A 357 6.66 23.51 -12.96
C ASP A 357 7.68 24.34 -13.74
N GLY A 358 8.52 23.70 -14.58
CA GLY A 358 9.52 24.35 -15.41
C GLY A 358 10.69 24.93 -14.61
N ASN A 359 10.79 24.61 -13.31
CA ASN A 359 11.76 25.20 -12.42
C ASN A 359 13.01 24.30 -12.32
N PRO A 360 14.19 24.75 -12.77
CA PRO A 360 15.40 23.94 -12.71
C PRO A 360 15.86 23.62 -11.28
N LEU A 361 15.37 24.34 -10.28
CA LEU A 361 15.66 24.11 -8.86
C LEU A 361 14.73 23.09 -8.20
N THR A 362 13.63 22.72 -8.85
CA THR A 362 12.77 21.60 -8.46
C THR A 362 13.29 20.34 -9.15
N SER A 363 13.38 19.22 -8.43
CA SER A 363 13.58 17.92 -9.10
C SER A 363 12.20 17.32 -9.43
N PRO A 364 12.03 16.69 -10.61
CA PRO A 364 10.74 16.12 -11.02
C PRO A 364 10.04 15.27 -9.96
N PRO A 365 10.72 14.37 -9.21
CA PRO A 365 10.05 13.57 -8.17
C PRO A 365 9.42 14.39 -7.03
N THR A 366 9.86 15.63 -6.83
CA THR A 366 9.34 16.50 -5.78
C THR A 366 8.07 17.27 -6.19
N GLU A 367 7.70 17.27 -7.47
CA GLU A 367 6.50 17.94 -7.99
C GLU A 367 5.20 17.17 -7.72
N TYR A 368 5.32 15.94 -7.21
CA TYR A 368 4.23 15.01 -7.01
C TYR A 368 3.95 14.79 -5.52
N ASN A 369 2.76 14.24 -5.25
CA ASN A 369 2.37 13.83 -3.91
C ASN A 369 1.59 12.51 -3.94
N TRP A 370 2.12 11.47 -3.30
CA TRP A 370 1.50 10.16 -3.19
C TRP A 370 0.11 10.19 -2.52
N ALA A 371 -0.19 11.21 -1.70
CA ALA A 371 -1.53 11.39 -1.14
C ALA A 371 -2.57 11.84 -2.18
N LEU A 372 -2.14 12.43 -3.29
CA LEU A 372 -3.03 12.89 -4.35
C LEU A 372 -3.32 11.75 -5.32
N PHE A 373 -4.60 11.49 -5.57
CA PHE A 373 -5.05 10.36 -6.38
C PHE A 373 -4.38 10.30 -7.75
N TRP A 374 -4.40 11.39 -8.53
CA TRP A 374 -3.88 11.39 -9.90
C TRP A 374 -2.36 11.21 -9.99
N ASP A 375 -1.62 11.75 -9.03
CA ASP A 375 -0.16 11.57 -8.93
C ASP A 375 0.21 10.12 -8.62
N ARG A 376 -0.58 9.48 -7.76
CA ARG A 376 -0.41 8.07 -7.40
C ARG A 376 -0.88 7.13 -8.52
N TRP A 377 -2.05 7.39 -9.09
CA TRP A 377 -2.71 6.53 -10.06
C TRP A 377 -1.87 6.34 -11.33
N THR A 378 -1.35 7.43 -11.88
CA THR A 378 -0.49 7.39 -13.06
C THR A 378 0.84 6.67 -12.79
N GLY A 379 1.43 6.86 -11.61
CA GLY A 379 2.60 6.10 -11.17
C GLY A 379 2.35 4.59 -11.05
N ILE A 380 1.17 4.19 -10.56
CA ILE A 380 0.77 2.78 -10.46
C ILE A 380 0.56 2.15 -11.84
N LEU A 381 -0.09 2.85 -12.77
CA LEU A 381 -0.24 2.36 -14.15
C LEU A 381 1.12 2.16 -14.82
N PHE A 382 2.06 3.08 -14.60
CA PHE A 382 3.44 2.95 -15.08
C PHE A 382 4.13 1.72 -14.48
N ALA A 383 3.97 1.47 -13.17
CA ALA A 383 4.50 0.28 -12.51
C ALA A 383 3.90 -1.02 -13.08
N PHE A 384 2.60 -1.04 -13.34
CA PHE A 384 1.92 -2.18 -13.98
C PHE A 384 2.47 -2.46 -15.36
N ASP A 385 2.62 -1.44 -16.22
CA ASP A 385 3.15 -1.61 -17.57
C ASP A 385 4.59 -2.17 -17.55
N ALA A 386 5.44 -1.71 -16.62
CA ALA A 386 6.77 -2.27 -16.44
C ALA A 386 6.74 -3.75 -16.03
N ALA A 387 5.93 -4.09 -15.02
CA ALA A 387 5.78 -5.47 -14.53
C ALA A 387 5.22 -6.43 -15.59
N TYR A 388 4.33 -5.94 -16.47
CA TYR A 388 3.77 -6.74 -17.55
C TYR A 388 4.79 -7.17 -18.60
N LEU A 389 5.95 -6.50 -18.67
CA LEU A 389 7.06 -6.91 -19.55
C LEU A 389 7.89 -8.06 -18.96
N GLN A 390 7.76 -8.35 -17.66
CA GLN A 390 8.52 -9.38 -16.95
C GLN A 390 7.60 -10.16 -15.99
N PRO A 391 6.58 -10.87 -16.51
CA PRO A 391 5.54 -11.50 -15.69
C PRO A 391 6.06 -12.49 -14.65
N THR A 392 7.20 -13.14 -14.92
CA THR A 392 7.82 -14.10 -13.99
C THR A 392 8.46 -13.44 -12.77
N ALA A 393 8.84 -12.16 -12.85
CA ALA A 393 9.56 -11.46 -11.79
C ALA A 393 8.73 -11.35 -10.50
N LEU A 394 7.42 -11.12 -10.63
CA LEU A 394 6.51 -10.90 -9.50
C LEU A 394 6.21 -12.17 -8.70
N TRP A 395 6.59 -13.35 -9.20
CA TRP A 395 6.36 -14.62 -8.51
C TRP A 395 7.43 -14.94 -7.45
N VAL A 396 8.49 -14.13 -7.36
CA VAL A 396 9.40 -14.16 -6.21
C VAL A 396 8.70 -13.45 -5.05
N MET A 397 7.87 -14.19 -4.32
CA MET A 397 7.03 -13.65 -3.25
C MET A 397 7.86 -13.06 -2.10
N PRO A 398 7.41 -11.96 -1.49
CA PRO A 398 8.14 -11.33 -0.40
C PRO A 398 8.12 -12.18 0.87
N GLU A 399 9.22 -12.13 1.62
CA GLU A 399 9.31 -12.75 2.94
C GLU A 399 8.73 -11.84 4.05
N PRO A 400 8.23 -12.42 5.16
CA PRO A 400 7.76 -11.65 6.30
C PRO A 400 8.80 -10.68 6.85
N LEU A 401 8.35 -9.51 7.31
CA LEU A 401 9.19 -8.55 8.00
C LEU A 401 9.45 -8.96 9.43
N VAL A 402 10.70 -8.79 9.88
CA VAL A 402 11.11 -8.98 11.27
C VAL A 402 11.51 -7.64 11.86
N ASP A 403 10.90 -7.25 12.97
CA ASP A 403 11.35 -6.09 13.75
C ASP A 403 12.50 -6.50 14.67
N PRO A 404 13.74 -6.04 14.42
CA PRO A 404 14.88 -6.36 15.26
C PRO A 404 14.80 -5.73 16.66
N THR A 405 13.88 -4.79 16.88
CA THR A 405 13.71 -4.06 18.14
C THR A 405 12.57 -4.59 19.02
N ALA A 406 11.78 -5.57 18.55
CA ALA A 406 10.62 -6.10 19.27
C ALA A 406 10.94 -6.57 20.70
N ALA A 407 12.06 -7.28 20.88
CA ALA A 407 12.50 -7.77 22.19
C ALA A 407 12.88 -6.64 23.18
N ALA A 408 13.40 -5.52 22.67
CA ALA A 408 13.72 -4.34 23.49
C ALA A 408 12.47 -3.50 23.79
N ASN A 409 11.40 -3.69 23.02
CA ASN A 409 10.19 -2.89 23.12
C ASN A 409 9.11 -3.46 24.05
N GLY A 410 9.34 -4.66 24.61
CA GLY A 410 8.46 -5.30 25.60
C GLY A 410 7.34 -6.14 25.01
N GLY A 411 7.57 -6.78 23.86
CA GLY A 411 6.67 -7.80 23.30
C GLY A 411 6.60 -9.07 24.13
#